data_AF-A0A7C8KLY8-F1
#
_entry.id   AF-A0A7C8KLY8-F1
#
_cell.length_a   1.000
_cell.length_b   1.000
_cell.length_c   1.000
_cell.angle_alpha   90.00
_cell.angle_beta   90.00
_cell.angle_gamma   90.00
#
_symmetry.space_group_name_H-M   'P 1'
#
loop_
_entity.id
_entity.type
_entity.pdbx_description
1 polymer ?
#
loop_
_entity_poly.entity_id
_entity_poly.type
_entity_poly.pdbx_seq_one_letter_code
_entity_poly.pdbx_strand_id
1 'polypeptide(L)'
;MSPDGKTLFATTKDVAYSWSYDPETGDVDNRKALVTGMANTAEDGHITRTLLSPISKPDWLIISVGSQSNVDVSTLSVNSGKAQIRAFNVSEISEKPVVFHDAGFVLGWGLRNSVGITEDNEAQLWSVENSVDGVMRNGEEIHENNPAEELNFHGSLLDSSPRGNYGYPNCYAVWAADEIPDHAGLQTGDQFAQIENSTVNDSICSERYQPPRISFHAHQAPLDLKFDGDGQAWVAFHGSWNRAEPIGYRVVTVAFANGQPKEANNSQSAAIEIMANPDLSQCQTACFRPVGLAFDTAGHLWMSSDATGEIYVIRKDDGSGVAAFTSDAAVSGPTPGPTPSGSSDKPNSASGVVVSGWLMTAMVGLGMLVYML
;
A
#
# COMPACT_ATOMS: atom_id res chain seq x y z
N MET A 1 -7.81 8.62 -4.85
CA MET A 1 -8.93 9.54 -5.17
C MET A 1 -9.60 9.93 -3.87
N SER A 2 -10.14 11.14 -3.75
CA SER A 2 -10.99 11.51 -2.61
C SER A 2 -12.29 10.71 -2.60
N PRO A 3 -12.92 10.48 -1.42
CA PRO A 3 -14.16 9.71 -1.35
C PRO A 3 -15.33 10.29 -2.16
N ASP A 4 -15.34 11.60 -2.40
CA ASP A 4 -16.35 12.26 -3.25
C ASP A 4 -16.10 12.13 -4.76
N GLY A 5 -14.99 11.50 -5.16
CA GLY A 5 -14.63 11.27 -6.55
C GLY A 5 -14.16 12.50 -7.33
N LYS A 6 -13.90 13.65 -6.66
CA LYS A 6 -13.60 14.93 -7.33
C LYS A 6 -12.15 15.38 -7.24
N THR A 7 -11.32 14.67 -6.50
CA THR A 7 -9.89 14.98 -6.35
C THR A 7 -9.05 13.73 -6.61
N LEU A 8 -8.10 13.84 -7.54
CA LEU A 8 -7.06 12.84 -7.73
C LEU A 8 -5.82 13.22 -6.93
N PHE A 9 -5.20 12.21 -6.33
CA PHE A 9 -3.93 12.35 -5.64
C PHE A 9 -2.92 11.40 -6.27
N ALA A 10 -1.71 11.88 -6.49
CA ALA A 10 -0.60 11.07 -6.99
C ALA A 10 0.73 11.60 -6.45
N THR A 11 1.74 10.74 -6.44
CA THR A 11 3.06 11.06 -5.90
C THR A 11 4.16 10.82 -6.91
N THR A 12 5.20 11.65 -6.86
CA THR A 12 6.55 11.25 -7.27
C THR A 12 7.27 10.63 -6.06
N LYS A 13 8.56 10.30 -6.20
CA LYS A 13 9.38 9.89 -5.05
C LYS A 13 9.55 10.96 -3.97
N ASP A 14 9.24 12.23 -4.28
CA ASP A 14 9.51 13.37 -3.39
C ASP A 14 8.27 14.18 -3.01
N VAL A 15 7.29 14.27 -3.92
CA VAL A 15 6.16 15.19 -3.77
C VAL A 15 4.84 14.47 -3.97
N ALA A 16 3.91 14.69 -3.04
CA ALA A 16 2.50 14.38 -3.22
C ALA A 16 1.77 15.58 -3.81
N TYR A 17 0.93 15.30 -4.80
CA TYR A 17 0.16 16.30 -5.52
C TYR A 17 -1.34 15.97 -5.45
N SER A 18 -2.18 17.00 -5.63
CA SER A 18 -3.59 16.85 -5.97
C SER A 18 -3.95 17.56 -7.27
N TRP A 19 -5.07 17.13 -7.84
CA TRP A 19 -5.73 17.73 -8.98
C TRP A 19 -7.24 17.68 -8.78
N SER A 20 -7.96 18.70 -9.26
CA SER A 20 -9.40 18.58 -9.46
C SER A 20 -9.67 17.57 -10.58
N TYR A 21 -10.69 16.74 -10.41
CA TYR A 21 -11.07 15.69 -11.35
C TYR A 21 -12.56 15.74 -11.63
N ASP A 22 -12.90 15.68 -12.92
CA ASP A 22 -14.27 15.50 -13.38
C ASP A 22 -14.48 14.02 -13.75
N PRO A 23 -15.28 13.26 -12.97
CA PRO A 23 -15.50 11.84 -13.24
C PRO A 23 -16.39 11.58 -14.47
N GLU A 24 -17.12 12.57 -14.96
CA GLU A 24 -17.96 12.43 -16.17
C GLU A 24 -17.12 12.56 -17.45
N THR A 25 -16.16 13.48 -17.47
CA THR A 25 -15.32 13.73 -18.65
C THR A 25 -13.94 13.07 -18.58
N GLY A 26 -13.45 12.79 -17.37
CA GLY A 26 -12.08 12.35 -17.11
C GLY A 26 -11.07 13.50 -17.06
N ASP A 27 -11.51 14.76 -17.08
CA ASP A 27 -10.62 15.92 -17.09
C ASP A 27 -9.91 16.13 -15.76
N VAL A 28 -8.65 16.57 -15.84
CA VAL A 28 -7.76 16.79 -14.69
C VAL A 28 -7.18 18.21 -14.78
N ASP A 29 -7.33 19.00 -13.71
CA ASP A 29 -6.85 20.39 -13.67
C ASP A 29 -6.35 20.78 -12.27
N ASN A 30 -5.92 22.03 -12.09
CA ASN A 30 -5.58 22.65 -10.81
C ASN A 30 -4.55 21.87 -9.97
N ARG A 31 -3.44 21.46 -10.60
CA ARG A 31 -2.36 20.76 -9.90
C ARG A 31 -1.83 21.56 -8.71
N LYS A 32 -1.85 20.97 -7.52
CA LYS A 32 -1.25 21.53 -6.29
C LYS A 32 -0.24 20.56 -5.68
N ALA A 33 0.90 21.06 -5.23
CA ALA A 33 1.78 20.30 -4.33
C ALA A 33 1.16 20.30 -2.93
N LEU A 34 1.24 19.18 -2.21
CA LEU A 34 0.67 19.02 -0.87
C LEU A 34 1.76 18.74 0.16
N VAL A 35 2.57 17.71 -0.10
CA VAL A 35 3.62 17.25 0.81
C VAL A 35 4.91 17.06 0.01
N THR A 36 6.02 17.54 0.54
CA THR A 36 7.34 17.56 -0.11
C THR A 36 8.42 16.95 0.80
N GLY A 37 9.64 16.78 0.28
CA GLY A 37 10.78 16.34 1.09
C GLY A 37 10.69 14.88 1.49
N MET A 38 10.12 14.05 0.62
CA MET A 38 10.01 12.60 0.81
C MET A 38 11.10 11.83 0.07
N ALA A 39 11.96 12.48 -0.71
CA ALA A 39 12.96 11.79 -1.52
C ALA A 39 13.91 10.91 -0.69
N ASN A 40 14.09 9.67 -1.14
CA ASN A 40 15.26 8.86 -0.82
C ASN A 40 16.27 9.03 -1.97
N THR A 41 17.55 9.25 -1.61
CA THR A 41 18.62 9.58 -2.56
C THR A 41 19.65 8.47 -2.73
N ALA A 42 19.65 7.47 -1.84
CA ALA A 42 20.47 6.27 -1.99
C ALA A 42 19.88 5.36 -3.08
N GLU A 43 20.76 4.59 -3.71
CA GLU A 43 20.47 3.74 -4.86
C GLU A 43 19.52 2.60 -4.50
N ASP A 44 19.68 2.01 -3.32
CA ASP A 44 18.83 0.97 -2.72
C ASP A 44 17.68 1.56 -1.90
N GLY A 45 17.40 2.86 -2.02
CA GLY A 45 16.35 3.53 -1.26
C GLY A 45 14.95 3.26 -1.81
N HIS A 46 13.96 3.12 -0.92
CA HIS A 46 12.57 2.90 -1.30
C HIS A 46 11.93 4.17 -1.87
N ILE A 47 11.39 4.14 -3.09
CA ILE A 47 10.93 5.33 -3.81
C ILE A 47 9.42 5.45 -4.00
N THR A 48 8.63 4.44 -3.63
CA THR A 48 7.16 4.51 -3.67
C THR A 48 6.61 5.32 -2.51
N ARG A 49 5.52 6.06 -2.73
CA ARG A 49 4.88 6.92 -1.71
C ARG A 49 3.39 6.64 -1.69
N THR A 50 2.99 5.53 -1.08
CA THR A 50 1.60 5.08 -1.15
C THR A 50 0.66 6.10 -0.54
N LEU A 51 -0.48 6.32 -1.19
CA LEU A 51 -1.52 7.24 -0.76
C LEU A 51 -2.78 6.48 -0.36
N LEU A 52 -3.40 6.92 0.74
CA LEU A 52 -4.74 6.50 1.14
C LEU A 52 -5.56 7.72 1.53
N SER A 53 -6.74 7.86 0.94
CA SER A 53 -7.75 8.82 1.40
C SER A 53 -8.82 8.03 2.15
N PRO A 54 -8.80 8.04 3.50
CA PRO A 54 -9.69 7.22 4.31
C PRO A 54 -11.14 7.70 4.19
N ILE A 55 -12.07 6.76 4.17
CA ILE A 55 -13.51 7.04 4.07
C ILE A 55 -14.00 7.66 5.38
N SER A 56 -13.49 7.22 6.53
CA SER A 56 -13.89 7.73 7.84
C SER A 56 -13.51 9.20 8.08
N LYS A 57 -12.52 9.70 7.33
CA LYS A 57 -11.94 11.04 7.42
C LYS A 57 -11.63 11.57 6.00
N PRO A 58 -12.66 11.93 5.22
CA PRO A 58 -12.51 12.22 3.78
C PRO A 58 -11.63 13.44 3.47
N ASP A 59 -11.44 14.35 4.43
CA ASP A 59 -10.55 15.51 4.31
C ASP A 59 -9.08 15.20 4.65
N TRP A 60 -8.73 13.92 4.84
CA TRP A 60 -7.38 13.49 5.19
C TRP A 60 -6.72 12.71 4.05
N LEU A 61 -5.39 12.79 4.01
CA LEU A 61 -4.52 12.03 3.14
C LEU A 61 -3.44 11.35 3.97
N ILE A 62 -3.35 10.04 3.87
CA ILE A 62 -2.33 9.22 4.51
C ILE A 62 -1.26 8.90 3.47
N ILE A 63 0.01 9.02 3.87
CA ILE A 63 1.18 8.79 3.02
C ILE A 63 2.16 7.86 3.72
N SER A 64 2.59 6.80 3.03
CA SER A 64 3.68 5.91 3.47
C SER A 64 5.02 6.31 2.83
N VAL A 65 6.09 6.32 3.62
CA VAL A 65 7.47 6.60 3.17
C VAL A 65 8.41 5.52 3.72
N GLY A 66 9.00 4.73 2.82
CA GLY A 66 9.98 3.70 3.18
C GLY A 66 11.38 4.24 3.53
N SER A 67 12.25 3.35 3.97
CA SER A 67 13.65 3.63 4.35
C SER A 67 14.51 4.04 3.16
N GLN A 68 15.64 4.71 3.43
CA GLN A 68 16.58 5.11 2.38
C GLN A 68 17.60 4.02 2.00
N SER A 69 17.64 2.90 2.71
CA SER A 69 18.52 1.77 2.46
C SER A 69 17.91 0.51 3.09
N ASN A 70 18.51 -0.66 2.82
CA ASN A 70 18.03 -1.92 3.41
C ASN A 70 17.98 -1.88 4.96
N VAL A 71 19.05 -1.40 5.59
CA VAL A 71 19.14 -1.07 7.02
C VAL A 71 19.51 0.40 7.15
N ASP A 72 18.60 1.21 7.67
CA ASP A 72 18.67 2.67 7.69
C ASP A 72 18.68 3.17 9.13
N VAL A 73 19.88 3.35 9.69
CA VAL A 73 20.05 3.78 11.08
C VAL A 73 19.43 5.16 11.38
N SER A 74 19.14 5.97 10.36
CA SER A 74 18.48 7.27 10.57
C SER A 74 17.05 7.12 11.09
N THR A 75 16.40 5.98 10.85
CA THR A 75 15.03 5.70 11.28
C THR A 75 14.91 5.34 12.76
N LEU A 76 16.03 5.23 13.48
CA LEU A 76 16.05 5.27 14.94
C LEU A 76 15.47 6.59 15.50
N SER A 77 15.39 7.62 14.65
CA SER A 77 14.69 8.87 14.93
C SER A 77 13.44 9.01 14.08
N VAL A 78 12.29 9.20 14.74
CA VAL A 78 11.00 9.52 14.09
C VAL A 78 11.10 10.78 13.21
N ASN A 79 11.98 11.72 13.56
CA ASN A 79 12.19 12.98 12.83
C ASN A 79 12.93 12.81 11.50
N SER A 80 13.44 11.62 11.18
CA SER A 80 14.03 11.33 9.86
C SER A 80 13.02 11.43 8.72
N GLY A 81 11.73 11.26 9.00
CA GLY A 81 10.68 11.20 7.98
C GLY A 81 10.69 9.93 7.14
N LYS A 82 11.46 8.91 7.53
CA LYS A 82 11.65 7.66 6.79
C LYS A 82 11.11 6.49 7.60
N ALA A 83 10.83 5.39 6.90
CA ALA A 83 10.25 4.17 7.45
C ALA A 83 9.03 4.45 8.36
N GLN A 84 8.06 5.21 7.84
CA GLN A 84 6.92 5.67 8.61
C GLN A 84 5.71 6.05 7.75
N ILE A 85 4.54 6.07 8.37
CA ILE A 85 3.26 6.45 7.79
C ILE A 85 2.76 7.71 8.50
N ARG A 86 2.30 8.71 7.74
CA ARG A 86 1.73 9.95 8.29
C ARG A 86 0.40 10.32 7.66
N ALA A 87 -0.45 10.99 8.44
CA ALA A 87 -1.73 11.53 7.99
C ALA A 87 -1.71 13.07 8.00
N PHE A 88 -2.30 13.67 6.97
CA PHE A 88 -2.35 15.12 6.77
C PHE A 88 -3.77 15.57 6.45
N ASN A 89 -4.20 16.71 7.00
CA ASN A 89 -5.44 17.35 6.60
C ASN A 89 -5.24 18.03 5.23
N VAL A 90 -5.99 17.58 4.22
CA VAL A 90 -5.88 18.02 2.84
C VAL A 90 -6.20 19.51 2.70
N SER A 91 -7.20 20.00 3.43
CA SER A 91 -7.58 21.42 3.37
C SER A 91 -6.41 22.33 3.76
N GLU A 92 -5.73 22.00 4.86
CA GLU A 92 -4.58 22.74 5.38
C GLU A 92 -3.37 22.69 4.44
N ILE A 93 -2.96 21.49 4.02
CA ILE A 93 -1.76 21.32 3.18
C ILE A 93 -1.97 21.80 1.73
N SER A 94 -3.22 21.96 1.29
CA SER A 94 -3.54 22.49 -0.04
C SER A 94 -3.44 24.01 -0.13
N GLU A 95 -3.54 24.72 1.00
CA GLU A 95 -3.27 26.16 1.09
C GLU A 95 -1.77 26.43 1.16
N LYS A 96 -1.06 25.61 1.95
CA LYS A 96 0.38 25.72 2.14
C LYS A 96 1.01 24.32 2.17
N PRO A 97 1.79 23.94 1.13
CA PRO A 97 2.49 22.67 1.12
C PRO A 97 3.44 22.55 2.33
N VAL A 98 3.56 21.33 2.84
CA VAL A 98 4.40 21.02 4.01
C VAL A 98 5.53 20.06 3.65
N VAL A 99 6.54 19.98 4.52
CA VAL A 99 7.60 18.95 4.45
C VAL A 99 7.16 17.75 5.29
N PHE A 100 7.31 16.54 4.75
CA PHE A 100 6.75 15.31 5.34
C PHE A 100 7.14 15.08 6.81
N HIS A 101 8.42 15.29 7.16
CA HIS A 101 8.87 15.06 8.54
C HIS A 101 8.53 16.18 9.52
N ASP A 102 8.24 17.38 9.02
CA ASP A 102 7.95 18.58 9.81
C ASP A 102 6.46 18.70 10.20
N ALA A 103 5.59 17.90 9.58
CA ALA A 103 4.14 18.01 9.72
C ALA A 103 3.44 16.64 9.68
N GLY A 104 2.13 16.65 9.87
CA GLY A 104 1.30 15.45 9.83
C GLY A 104 1.35 14.65 11.13
N PHE A 105 0.29 13.87 11.34
CA PHE A 105 0.18 12.95 12.45
C PHE A 105 0.90 11.64 12.13
N VAL A 106 1.85 11.22 12.96
CA VAL A 106 2.56 9.95 12.78
C VAL A 106 1.62 8.80 13.12
N LEU A 107 1.28 8.01 12.10
CA LEU A 107 0.42 6.83 12.22
C LEU A 107 1.20 5.57 12.62
N GLY A 108 2.51 5.57 12.39
CA GLY A 108 3.43 4.49 12.74
C GLY A 108 4.81 4.80 12.20
N TRP A 109 5.86 4.34 12.88
CA TRP A 109 7.26 4.49 12.44
C TRP A 109 8.06 3.26 12.80
N GLY A 110 9.28 3.14 12.28
CA GLY A 110 9.99 1.85 12.33
C GLY A 110 9.30 0.80 11.46
N LEU A 111 8.80 1.23 10.29
CA LEU A 111 8.16 0.44 9.24
C LEU A 111 9.03 0.52 7.99
N ARG A 112 9.93 -0.45 7.76
CA ARG A 112 10.96 -0.44 6.71
C ARG A 112 10.43 0.07 5.38
N ASN A 113 9.40 -0.57 4.83
CA ASN A 113 8.75 -0.17 3.59
C ASN A 113 7.33 -0.74 3.50
N SER A 114 6.42 -0.19 4.33
CA SER A 114 5.02 -0.60 4.35
C SER A 114 4.26 0.01 3.16
N VAL A 115 4.38 -0.62 1.99
CA VAL A 115 3.79 -0.11 0.74
C VAL A 115 2.27 -0.20 0.78
N GLY A 116 1.71 -1.36 1.09
CA GLY A 116 0.26 -1.50 1.16
C GLY A 116 -0.29 -0.87 2.43
N ILE A 117 -1.23 0.07 2.28
CA ILE A 117 -1.96 0.71 3.38
C ILE A 117 -3.45 0.76 3.05
N THR A 118 -4.30 0.55 4.05
CA THR A 118 -5.75 0.62 3.85
C THR A 118 -6.51 1.00 5.13
N GLU A 119 -7.79 1.29 4.97
CA GLU A 119 -8.76 1.42 6.06
C GLU A 119 -9.77 0.26 5.96
N ASP A 120 -10.10 -0.37 7.08
CA ASP A 120 -11.14 -1.40 7.15
C ASP A 120 -12.55 -0.81 7.36
N ASN A 121 -13.55 -1.69 7.37
CA ASN A 121 -14.96 -1.29 7.51
C ASN A 121 -15.31 -0.71 8.89
N GLU A 122 -14.40 -0.80 9.86
CA GLU A 122 -14.51 -0.25 11.22
C GLU A 122 -13.66 1.03 11.40
N ALA A 123 -13.19 1.63 10.30
CA ALA A 123 -12.33 2.81 10.28
C ALA A 123 -10.95 2.59 10.95
N GLN A 124 -10.47 1.35 10.96
CA GLN A 124 -9.14 1.03 11.45
C GLN A 124 -8.14 0.96 10.32
N LEU A 125 -6.91 1.36 10.60
CA LEU A 125 -5.83 1.48 9.64
C LEU A 125 -4.88 0.30 9.73
N TRP A 126 -4.55 -0.23 8.57
CA TRP A 126 -3.72 -1.43 8.43
C TRP A 126 -2.65 -1.21 7.37
N SER A 127 -1.48 -1.83 7.55
CA SER A 127 -0.44 -1.86 6.52
C SER A 127 0.19 -3.23 6.38
N VAL A 128 0.77 -3.49 5.21
CA VAL A 128 1.62 -4.65 4.96
C VAL A 128 3.06 -4.23 4.72
N GLU A 129 3.99 -4.94 5.35
CA GLU A 129 5.42 -4.59 5.41
C GLU A 129 6.26 -5.41 4.42
N ASN A 130 7.28 -4.76 3.84
CA ASN A 130 8.40 -5.43 3.17
C ASN A 130 9.62 -5.35 4.10
N SER A 131 9.94 -6.45 4.77
CA SER A 131 10.93 -6.50 5.85
C SER A 131 12.38 -6.59 5.32
N VAL A 132 13.36 -6.70 6.23
CA VAL A 132 14.79 -6.53 5.89
C VAL A 132 15.34 -7.67 5.01
N ASP A 133 16.17 -7.31 4.05
CA ASP A 133 16.89 -8.25 3.19
C ASP A 133 18.18 -8.75 3.85
N GLY A 134 18.55 -10.02 3.62
CA GLY A 134 19.85 -10.55 4.05
C GLY A 134 20.03 -10.54 5.57
N VAL A 135 18.95 -10.76 6.32
CA VAL A 135 18.98 -10.72 7.78
C VAL A 135 19.95 -11.77 8.34
N MET A 136 20.57 -11.38 9.43
CA MET A 136 21.45 -12.24 10.21
C MET A 136 20.99 -12.26 11.68
N ARG A 137 21.48 -13.23 12.44
CA ARG A 137 21.39 -13.29 13.89
C ARG A 137 22.80 -13.43 14.44
N ASN A 138 23.32 -12.42 15.11
CA ASN A 138 24.68 -12.41 15.68
C ASN A 138 25.79 -12.83 14.68
N GLY A 139 25.61 -12.51 13.39
CA GLY A 139 26.55 -12.83 12.32
C GLY A 139 26.28 -14.14 11.56
N GLU A 140 25.25 -14.90 11.92
CA GLU A 140 24.79 -16.08 11.19
C GLU A 140 23.61 -15.72 10.27
N GLU A 141 23.66 -16.13 9.01
CA GLU A 141 22.58 -15.85 8.05
C GLU A 141 21.36 -16.72 8.33
N ILE A 142 20.19 -16.07 8.42
CA ILE A 142 18.90 -16.74 8.62
C ILE A 142 17.88 -16.29 7.56
N HIS A 143 18.35 -15.63 6.51
CA HIS A 143 17.51 -14.86 5.60
C HIS A 143 16.56 -15.72 4.77
N GLU A 144 16.83 -16.99 4.48
CA GLU A 144 15.99 -17.79 3.59
C GLU A 144 14.52 -17.88 4.04
N ASN A 145 14.29 -17.93 5.36
CA ASN A 145 12.95 -18.00 5.93
C ASN A 145 12.70 -16.97 7.06
N ASN A 146 13.56 -15.95 7.20
CA ASN A 146 13.35 -14.82 8.10
C ASN A 146 13.81 -13.50 7.46
N PRO A 147 13.38 -12.34 7.97
CA PRO A 147 12.27 -12.19 8.90
C PRO A 147 10.92 -12.39 8.20
N ALA A 148 9.84 -12.42 8.95
CA ALA A 148 8.50 -12.40 8.39
C ALA A 148 8.23 -11.09 7.63
N GLU A 149 7.38 -11.17 6.60
CA GLU A 149 6.61 -10.01 6.18
C GLU A 149 5.45 -9.82 7.17
N GLU A 150 4.87 -8.63 7.24
CA GLU A 150 4.00 -8.29 8.38
C GLU A 150 2.68 -7.66 7.95
N LEU A 151 1.61 -7.93 8.72
CA LEU A 151 0.38 -7.14 8.75
C LEU A 151 0.32 -6.34 10.05
N ASN A 152 0.42 -5.03 9.95
CA ASN A 152 0.55 -4.10 11.07
C ASN A 152 -0.74 -3.27 11.29
N PHE A 153 -1.09 -3.05 12.56
CA PHE A 153 -2.31 -2.37 12.99
C PHE A 153 -2.03 -0.99 13.59
N HIS A 154 -2.58 0.07 12.98
CA HIS A 154 -2.26 1.47 13.30
C HIS A 154 -3.37 2.22 14.05
N GLY A 155 -4.38 1.52 14.58
CA GLY A 155 -5.53 2.17 15.23
C GLY A 155 -6.42 2.90 14.22
N SER A 156 -7.07 4.00 14.63
CA SER A 156 -7.98 4.77 13.78
C SER A 156 -7.65 6.25 13.74
N LEU A 157 -7.94 6.97 12.65
CA LEU A 157 -7.92 8.45 12.67
C LEU A 157 -9.10 9.08 13.42
N LEU A 158 -10.03 8.27 13.92
CA LEU A 158 -11.13 8.73 14.77
C LEU A 158 -10.69 8.99 16.23
N ASP A 159 -9.50 8.52 16.62
CA ASP A 159 -8.88 8.81 17.90
C ASP A 159 -7.57 9.61 17.74
N SER A 160 -7.04 10.11 18.85
CA SER A 160 -5.79 10.88 18.90
C SER A 160 -4.68 10.19 19.70
N SER A 161 -4.78 8.87 19.91
CA SER A 161 -3.81 8.17 20.74
C SER A 161 -2.44 8.13 20.03
N PRO A 162 -1.33 8.27 20.76
CA PRO A 162 0.01 8.15 20.17
C PRO A 162 0.18 6.80 19.47
N ARG A 163 0.92 6.78 18.37
CA ARG A 163 1.21 5.56 17.60
C ARG A 163 2.64 5.08 17.84
N GLY A 164 2.80 3.75 17.81
CA GLY A 164 4.02 3.06 18.23
C GLY A 164 5.11 3.02 17.17
N ASN A 165 6.25 2.47 17.60
CA ASN A 165 7.34 2.05 16.73
C ASN A 165 7.19 0.53 16.45
N TYR A 166 7.31 0.10 15.21
CA TYR A 166 7.12 -1.29 14.77
C TYR A 166 8.41 -2.11 14.69
N GLY A 167 9.56 -1.57 15.10
CA GLY A 167 10.78 -2.35 15.33
C GLY A 167 11.96 -1.94 14.44
N TYR A 168 11.71 -1.64 13.17
CA TYR A 168 12.79 -1.30 12.24
C TYR A 168 13.56 -0.05 12.71
N PRO A 169 14.91 -0.03 12.66
CA PRO A 169 15.81 -1.00 12.00
C PRO A 169 16.46 -2.01 12.96
N ASN A 170 15.92 -2.18 14.18
CA ASN A 170 16.58 -2.99 15.22
C ASN A 170 15.90 -4.32 15.47
N CYS A 171 14.58 -4.37 15.30
CA CYS A 171 13.73 -5.50 15.64
C CYS A 171 12.93 -5.93 14.42
N TYR A 172 12.85 -7.24 14.19
CA TYR A 172 12.19 -7.84 13.02
C TYR A 172 11.29 -9.00 13.47
N ALA A 173 10.16 -9.20 12.79
CA ALA A 173 9.27 -10.30 13.12
C ALA A 173 9.85 -11.68 12.76
N VAL A 174 9.66 -12.65 13.64
CA VAL A 174 10.06 -14.05 13.45
C VAL A 174 9.05 -14.73 12.51
N TRP A 175 9.55 -15.45 11.51
CA TRP A 175 8.75 -16.43 10.77
C TRP A 175 9.16 -17.86 11.16
N ALA A 176 10.40 -18.26 10.86
CA ALA A 176 10.93 -19.59 11.18
C ALA A 176 11.80 -19.54 12.45
N ALA A 177 11.17 -19.69 13.62
CA ALA A 177 11.85 -19.58 14.92
C ALA A 177 12.98 -20.60 15.12
N ASP A 178 12.80 -21.83 14.64
CA ASP A 178 13.78 -22.91 14.78
C ASP A 178 15.08 -22.66 13.98
N GLU A 179 15.06 -21.69 13.05
CA GLU A 179 16.23 -21.27 12.26
C GLU A 179 16.98 -20.09 12.89
N ILE A 180 16.52 -19.57 14.03
CA ILE A 180 17.17 -18.45 14.72
C ILE A 180 18.12 -19.00 15.81
N PRO A 181 19.43 -18.75 15.70
CA PRO A 181 20.38 -19.07 16.76
C PRO A 181 20.02 -18.38 18.08
N ASP A 182 20.12 -19.14 19.17
CA ASP A 182 19.79 -18.68 20.52
C ASP A 182 18.39 -18.05 20.61
N HIS A 183 17.40 -18.60 19.88
CA HIS A 183 16.04 -18.05 19.83
C HIS A 183 15.31 -17.98 21.18
N ALA A 184 15.80 -18.64 22.23
CA ALA A 184 15.32 -18.50 23.61
C ALA A 184 13.79 -18.64 23.80
N GLY A 185 13.11 -19.41 22.94
CA GLY A 185 11.66 -19.61 22.98
C GLY A 185 10.83 -18.62 22.16
N LEU A 186 11.46 -17.77 21.35
CA LEU A 186 10.78 -16.98 20.33
C LEU A 186 9.88 -17.86 19.46
N GLN A 187 8.74 -17.33 19.08
CA GLN A 187 7.76 -17.95 18.19
C GLN A 187 7.52 -17.04 16.98
N THR A 188 6.87 -17.58 15.94
CA THR A 188 6.36 -16.76 14.84
C THR A 188 5.57 -15.55 15.38
N GLY A 189 5.79 -14.38 14.81
CA GLY A 189 5.12 -13.14 15.23
C GLY A 189 5.73 -12.43 16.44
N ASP A 190 6.64 -13.06 17.19
CA ASP A 190 7.52 -12.32 18.09
C ASP A 190 8.51 -11.47 17.29
N GLN A 191 9.15 -10.49 17.94
CA GLN A 191 10.21 -9.70 17.32
C GLN A 191 11.58 -10.01 17.93
N PHE A 192 12.60 -10.12 17.09
CA PHE A 192 13.97 -10.42 17.48
C PHE A 192 14.94 -9.33 17.02
N ALA A 193 16.06 -9.19 17.74
CA ALA A 193 17.15 -8.31 17.36
C ALA A 193 18.15 -9.02 16.43
N GLN A 194 18.57 -8.34 15.36
CA GLN A 194 19.60 -8.87 14.45
C GLN A 194 20.98 -8.99 15.11
N ILE A 195 21.38 -7.98 15.90
CA ILE A 195 22.63 -7.99 16.68
C ILE A 195 22.28 -7.72 18.14
N GLU A 196 22.52 -8.70 19.01
CA GLU A 196 22.23 -8.56 20.42
C GLU A 196 23.35 -7.83 21.17
N ASN A 197 22.94 -6.90 22.02
CA ASN A 197 23.80 -6.19 22.96
C ASN A 197 22.97 -5.66 24.15
N SER A 198 23.59 -4.87 25.03
CA SER A 198 22.93 -4.33 26.22
C SER A 198 21.82 -3.31 25.95
N THR A 199 21.71 -2.79 24.72
CA THR A 199 20.76 -1.74 24.32
C THR A 199 19.76 -2.17 23.25
N VAL A 200 20.03 -3.28 22.55
CA VAL A 200 19.16 -3.89 21.56
C VAL A 200 19.25 -5.41 21.72
N ASN A 201 18.15 -6.06 22.08
CA ASN A 201 18.03 -7.50 22.26
C ASN A 201 16.53 -7.87 22.23
N ASP A 202 16.21 -9.17 22.24
CA ASP A 202 14.84 -9.65 22.08
C ASP A 202 13.88 -9.17 23.19
N SER A 203 14.37 -9.03 24.43
CA SER A 203 13.58 -8.46 25.54
C SER A 203 13.25 -6.99 25.28
N ILE A 204 14.20 -6.21 24.77
CA ILE A 204 13.93 -4.82 24.39
C ILE A 204 12.98 -4.75 23.19
N CYS A 205 13.11 -5.66 22.23
CA CYS A 205 12.21 -5.76 21.09
C CYS A 205 10.76 -6.00 21.54
N SER A 206 10.54 -7.01 22.38
CA SER A 206 9.21 -7.36 22.89
C SER A 206 8.60 -6.31 23.83
N GLU A 207 9.40 -5.59 24.62
CA GLU A 207 8.90 -4.62 25.59
C GLU A 207 8.59 -3.23 25.00
N ARG A 208 9.28 -2.83 23.92
CA ARG A 208 9.25 -1.44 23.43
C ARG A 208 8.61 -1.25 22.07
N TYR A 209 8.48 -2.31 21.29
CA TYR A 209 8.02 -2.22 19.91
C TYR A 209 6.70 -2.95 19.73
N GLN A 210 5.93 -2.50 18.74
CA GLN A 210 4.63 -3.07 18.42
C GLN A 210 4.84 -4.28 17.50
N PRO A 211 4.51 -5.50 17.94
CA PRO A 211 4.58 -6.67 17.07
C PRO A 211 3.46 -6.64 16.01
N PRO A 212 3.65 -7.38 14.91
CA PRO A 212 2.63 -7.51 13.87
C PRO A 212 1.41 -8.29 14.37
N ARG A 213 0.27 -8.09 13.70
CA ARG A 213 -0.95 -8.86 13.97
C ARG A 213 -0.97 -10.19 13.27
N ILE A 214 -0.39 -10.26 12.07
CA ILE A 214 -0.13 -11.49 11.33
C ILE A 214 1.28 -11.39 10.75
N SER A 215 1.99 -12.51 10.79
CA SER A 215 3.23 -12.70 10.05
C SER A 215 2.95 -13.48 8.78
N PHE A 216 3.57 -13.10 7.68
CA PHE A 216 3.60 -13.88 6.44
C PHE A 216 5.01 -14.39 6.19
N HIS A 217 5.12 -15.40 5.33
CA HIS A 217 6.41 -15.97 4.97
C HIS A 217 7.36 -14.89 4.44
N ALA A 218 8.64 -14.99 4.82
CA ALA A 218 9.70 -14.11 4.37
C ALA A 218 9.72 -13.93 2.85
N HIS A 219 10.02 -12.70 2.41
CA HIS A 219 10.26 -12.30 1.01
C HIS A 219 9.07 -12.34 0.07
N GLN A 220 7.84 -12.50 0.57
CA GLN A 220 6.66 -12.49 -0.31
C GLN A 220 6.37 -11.11 -0.92
N ALA A 221 6.97 -10.04 -0.38
CA ALA A 221 6.89 -8.67 -0.86
C ALA A 221 5.44 -8.16 -1.05
N PRO A 222 4.67 -7.99 0.04
CA PRO A 222 3.30 -7.49 -0.07
C PRO A 222 3.28 -6.01 -0.46
N LEU A 223 2.57 -5.66 -1.54
CA LEU A 223 2.56 -4.29 -2.07
C LEU A 223 1.22 -3.57 -1.93
N ASP A 224 0.12 -4.30 -1.78
CA ASP A 224 -1.18 -3.70 -1.51
C ASP A 224 -2.07 -4.62 -0.67
N LEU A 225 -3.04 -3.98 -0.01
CA LEU A 225 -4.02 -4.59 0.87
C LEU A 225 -5.37 -3.85 0.68
N LYS A 226 -6.47 -4.61 0.61
CA LYS A 226 -7.85 -4.08 0.62
C LYS A 226 -8.76 -4.95 1.48
N PHE A 227 -9.70 -4.31 2.17
CA PHE A 227 -10.82 -5.03 2.78
C PHE A 227 -11.97 -5.16 1.79
N ASP A 228 -12.64 -6.30 1.81
CA ASP A 228 -13.93 -6.45 1.13
C ASP A 228 -15.10 -5.99 2.01
N GLY A 229 -16.32 -6.00 1.47
CA GLY A 229 -17.52 -5.60 2.21
C GLY A 229 -17.93 -6.56 3.33
N ASP A 230 -17.40 -7.78 3.34
CA ASP A 230 -17.55 -8.74 4.44
C ASP A 230 -16.43 -8.55 5.51
N GLY A 231 -15.57 -7.55 5.33
CA GLY A 231 -14.50 -7.19 6.25
C GLY A 231 -13.30 -8.13 6.22
N GLN A 232 -13.12 -8.94 5.17
CA GLN A 232 -11.94 -9.79 5.00
C GLN A 232 -10.83 -9.02 4.28
N ALA A 233 -9.58 -9.24 4.69
CA ALA A 233 -8.43 -8.59 4.07
C ALA A 233 -7.96 -9.39 2.84
N TRP A 234 -7.55 -8.69 1.79
CA TRP A 234 -6.99 -9.23 0.56
C TRP A 234 -5.63 -8.60 0.32
N VAL A 235 -4.60 -9.42 0.08
CA VAL A 235 -3.20 -8.98 0.01
C VAL A 235 -2.56 -9.43 -1.30
N ALA A 236 -1.87 -8.51 -1.96
CA ALA A 236 -1.09 -8.76 -3.18
C ALA A 236 0.38 -9.00 -2.82
N PHE A 237 0.87 -10.23 -3.00
CA PHE A 237 2.27 -10.59 -2.83
C PHE A 237 3.00 -10.57 -4.16
N HIS A 238 3.89 -9.60 -4.33
CA HIS A 238 4.63 -9.33 -5.56
C HIS A 238 5.67 -10.39 -5.88
N GLY A 239 6.16 -11.08 -4.86
CA GLY A 239 7.09 -12.19 -4.98
C GLY A 239 8.55 -11.85 -4.68
N SER A 240 9.30 -12.86 -4.26
CA SER A 240 10.66 -12.74 -3.77
C SER A 240 11.69 -12.53 -4.86
N TRP A 241 12.72 -11.74 -4.55
CA TRP A 241 13.98 -11.70 -5.29
C TRP A 241 15.17 -12.21 -4.46
N ASN A 242 15.08 -12.13 -3.13
CA ASN A 242 16.16 -12.41 -2.17
C ASN A 242 15.97 -13.75 -1.44
N ARG A 243 15.67 -14.80 -2.20
CA ARG A 243 15.46 -16.18 -1.71
C ARG A 243 15.86 -17.18 -2.79
N ALA A 244 16.51 -18.28 -2.42
CA ALA A 244 16.97 -19.28 -3.39
C ALA A 244 15.81 -19.91 -4.18
N GLU A 245 14.78 -20.36 -3.47
CA GLU A 245 13.54 -20.84 -4.07
C GLU A 245 12.50 -19.72 -4.04
N PRO A 246 11.96 -19.26 -5.19
CA PRO A 246 11.03 -18.14 -5.21
C PRO A 246 9.74 -18.43 -4.43
N ILE A 247 9.18 -17.40 -3.79
CA ILE A 247 7.91 -17.46 -3.06
C ILE A 247 7.10 -16.17 -3.25
N GLY A 248 5.79 -16.23 -3.02
CA GLY A 248 4.87 -15.11 -3.24
C GLY A 248 4.17 -15.25 -4.58
N TYR A 249 4.20 -14.21 -5.42
CA TYR A 249 3.62 -14.23 -6.77
C TYR A 249 2.15 -14.64 -6.80
N ARG A 250 1.37 -14.11 -5.84
CA ARG A 250 0.00 -14.56 -5.57
C ARG A 250 -0.85 -13.49 -4.88
N VAL A 251 -2.16 -13.65 -4.97
CA VAL A 251 -3.15 -12.92 -4.17
C VAL A 251 -3.74 -13.87 -3.13
N VAL A 252 -3.83 -13.39 -1.90
CA VAL A 252 -4.41 -14.14 -0.78
C VAL A 252 -5.53 -13.35 -0.12
N THR A 253 -6.33 -14.05 0.68
CA THR A 253 -7.20 -13.43 1.68
C THR A 253 -6.76 -13.83 3.09
N VAL A 254 -6.98 -12.95 4.07
CA VAL A 254 -6.79 -13.18 5.50
C VAL A 254 -8.15 -12.99 6.17
N ALA A 255 -8.55 -13.98 6.96
CA ALA A 255 -9.86 -13.96 7.59
C ALA A 255 -9.91 -13.02 8.81
N PHE A 256 -10.94 -12.20 8.89
CA PHE A 256 -11.15 -11.20 9.94
C PHE A 256 -12.51 -11.37 10.62
N ALA A 257 -12.57 -11.04 11.90
CA ALA A 257 -13.81 -10.96 12.68
C ALA A 257 -13.65 -9.94 13.82
N ASN A 258 -14.67 -9.08 14.01
CA ASN A 258 -14.67 -8.03 15.04
C ASN A 258 -13.44 -7.10 14.94
N GLY A 259 -13.16 -6.60 13.73
CA GLY A 259 -12.03 -5.70 13.46
C GLY A 259 -10.64 -6.30 13.71
N GLN A 260 -10.47 -7.63 13.79
CA GLN A 260 -9.15 -8.25 13.99
C GLN A 260 -9.01 -9.54 13.15
N PRO A 261 -7.77 -9.95 12.80
CA PRO A 261 -7.53 -11.27 12.22
C PRO A 261 -8.07 -12.38 13.12
N LYS A 262 -8.68 -13.40 12.50
CA LYS A 262 -9.17 -14.58 13.24
C LYS A 262 -8.05 -15.47 13.75
N GLU A 263 -6.97 -15.54 12.99
CA GLU A 263 -5.78 -16.28 13.35
C GLU A 263 -4.94 -15.50 14.37
N ALA A 264 -4.28 -16.23 15.27
CA ALA A 264 -3.36 -15.62 16.23
C ALA A 264 -2.09 -15.12 15.52
N ASN A 265 -1.37 -14.20 16.18
CA ASN A 265 -0.14 -13.60 15.62
C ASN A 265 0.97 -14.63 15.33
N ASN A 266 0.96 -15.78 16.02
CA ASN A 266 1.89 -16.88 15.82
C ASN A 266 1.41 -17.94 14.81
N SER A 267 0.31 -17.68 14.10
CA SER A 267 -0.19 -18.56 13.04
C SER A 267 0.59 -18.37 11.75
N GLN A 268 0.99 -19.48 11.13
CA GLN A 268 1.60 -19.50 9.79
C GLN A 268 0.59 -19.81 8.67
N SER A 269 -0.69 -19.96 9.00
CA SER A 269 -1.75 -20.37 8.06
C SER A 269 -2.78 -19.28 7.76
N ALA A 270 -2.52 -18.03 8.19
CA ALA A 270 -3.47 -16.93 8.03
C ALA A 270 -3.74 -16.51 6.58
N ALA A 271 -2.77 -16.71 5.69
CA ALA A 271 -2.88 -16.37 4.28
C ALA A 271 -3.51 -17.52 3.48
N ILE A 272 -4.76 -17.35 3.06
CA ILE A 272 -5.50 -18.30 2.23
C ILE A 272 -5.35 -17.89 0.77
N GLU A 273 -4.80 -18.77 -0.05
CA GLU A 273 -4.53 -18.50 -1.46
C GLU A 273 -5.80 -18.38 -2.30
N ILE A 274 -5.83 -17.37 -3.18
CA ILE A 274 -6.93 -17.15 -4.13
C ILE A 274 -6.47 -17.28 -5.58
N MET A 275 -5.38 -16.62 -5.94
CA MET A 275 -4.80 -16.68 -7.29
C MET A 275 -3.29 -16.74 -7.16
N ALA A 276 -2.66 -17.75 -7.76
CA ALA A 276 -1.22 -17.96 -7.69
C ALA A 276 -0.66 -18.43 -9.02
N ASN A 277 0.63 -18.17 -9.23
CA ASN A 277 1.36 -18.79 -10.33
C ASN A 277 1.59 -20.27 -10.03
N PRO A 278 1.44 -21.16 -11.02
CA PRO A 278 1.46 -22.61 -10.78
C PRO A 278 2.87 -23.18 -10.55
N ASP A 279 3.92 -22.51 -11.04
CA ASP A 279 5.32 -22.93 -10.90
C ASP A 279 6.19 -21.75 -10.51
N LEU A 280 6.57 -21.71 -9.23
CA LEU A 280 7.37 -20.63 -8.66
C LEU A 280 8.81 -20.59 -9.18
N SER A 281 9.35 -21.72 -9.67
CA SER A 281 10.71 -21.78 -10.20
C SER A 281 10.92 -20.89 -11.44
N GLN A 282 9.83 -20.54 -12.14
CA GLN A 282 9.85 -19.69 -13.32
C GLN A 282 9.61 -18.21 -13.01
N CYS A 283 9.26 -17.86 -11.77
CA CYS A 283 8.68 -16.56 -11.45
C CYS A 283 9.66 -15.38 -11.49
N GLN A 284 10.96 -15.63 -11.53
CA GLN A 284 11.92 -14.57 -11.78
C GLN A 284 11.78 -13.94 -13.18
N THR A 285 11.13 -14.63 -14.14
CA THR A 285 11.03 -14.14 -15.53
C THR A 285 9.65 -14.28 -16.18
N ALA A 286 8.79 -15.19 -15.71
CA ALA A 286 7.61 -15.61 -16.47
C ALA A 286 6.29 -15.63 -15.68
N CYS A 287 6.25 -15.02 -14.49
CA CYS A 287 5.05 -14.96 -13.64
C CYS A 287 4.45 -13.54 -13.62
N PHE A 288 3.14 -13.45 -13.41
CA PHE A 288 2.54 -12.18 -12.99
C PHE A 288 3.05 -11.81 -11.59
N ARG A 289 3.18 -10.51 -11.31
CA ARG A 289 3.64 -9.98 -10.02
C ARG A 289 2.61 -9.01 -9.47
N PRO A 290 1.72 -9.46 -8.56
CA PRO A 290 0.64 -8.62 -8.02
C PRO A 290 1.15 -7.32 -7.38
N VAL A 291 0.57 -6.18 -7.76
CA VAL A 291 0.88 -4.87 -7.16
C VAL A 291 -0.35 -4.26 -6.50
N GLY A 292 -1.22 -3.61 -7.28
CA GLY A 292 -2.37 -2.86 -6.77
C GLY A 292 -3.65 -3.66 -6.81
N LEU A 293 -4.50 -3.46 -5.80
CA LEU A 293 -5.80 -4.10 -5.64
C LEU A 293 -6.92 -3.04 -5.59
N ALA A 294 -8.05 -3.33 -6.24
CA ALA A 294 -9.26 -2.53 -6.13
C ALA A 294 -10.51 -3.40 -6.29
N PHE A 295 -11.51 -3.19 -5.45
CA PHE A 295 -12.83 -3.77 -5.66
C PHE A 295 -13.70 -2.83 -6.51
N ASP A 296 -14.49 -3.39 -7.41
CA ASP A 296 -15.59 -2.66 -8.04
C ASP A 296 -16.91 -2.85 -7.28
N THR A 297 -17.95 -2.14 -7.73
CA THR A 297 -19.28 -2.19 -7.11
C THR A 297 -20.01 -3.51 -7.30
N ALA A 298 -19.54 -4.38 -8.21
CA ALA A 298 -20.06 -5.73 -8.37
C ALA A 298 -19.35 -6.74 -7.46
N GLY A 299 -18.34 -6.31 -6.70
CA GLY A 299 -17.54 -7.15 -5.82
C GLY A 299 -16.47 -7.96 -6.55
N HIS A 300 -16.12 -7.61 -7.79
CA HIS A 300 -14.95 -8.17 -8.46
C HIS A 300 -13.68 -7.53 -7.92
N LEU A 301 -12.62 -8.33 -7.78
CA LEU A 301 -11.31 -7.83 -7.38
C LEU A 301 -10.45 -7.61 -8.63
N TRP A 302 -10.03 -6.36 -8.83
CA TRP A 302 -9.09 -5.95 -9.86
C TRP A 302 -7.67 -5.98 -9.31
N MET A 303 -6.74 -6.54 -10.08
CA MET A 303 -5.33 -6.66 -9.72
C MET A 303 -4.45 -6.17 -10.87
N SER A 304 -3.43 -5.36 -10.59
CA SER A 304 -2.38 -5.04 -11.55
C SER A 304 -1.14 -5.93 -11.40
N SER A 305 -0.44 -6.15 -12.52
CA SER A 305 0.88 -6.77 -12.56
C SER A 305 1.83 -5.88 -13.34
N ASP A 306 2.76 -5.22 -12.65
CA ASP A 306 3.70 -4.27 -13.25
C ASP A 306 4.74 -4.95 -14.16
N ALA A 307 5.24 -6.12 -13.76
CA ALA A 307 6.23 -6.87 -14.50
C ALA A 307 5.72 -7.37 -15.86
N THR A 308 4.40 -7.58 -16.00
CA THR A 308 3.77 -8.08 -17.23
C THR A 308 2.95 -7.02 -17.97
N GLY A 309 2.65 -5.89 -17.33
CA GLY A 309 1.82 -4.83 -17.92
C GLY A 309 0.33 -5.18 -17.99
N GLU A 310 -0.13 -6.15 -17.18
CA GLU A 310 -1.48 -6.69 -17.23
C GLU A 310 -2.37 -6.16 -16.10
N ILE A 311 -3.68 -6.09 -16.38
CA ILE A 311 -4.73 -5.89 -15.39
C ILE A 311 -5.66 -7.11 -15.43
N TYR A 312 -5.87 -7.72 -14.28
CA TYR A 312 -6.70 -8.90 -14.08
C TYR A 312 -7.99 -8.53 -13.35
N VAL A 313 -9.06 -9.27 -13.64
CA VAL A 313 -10.29 -9.28 -12.85
C VAL A 313 -10.51 -10.67 -12.28
N ILE A 314 -10.66 -10.75 -10.96
CA ILE A 314 -10.89 -11.97 -10.20
C ILE A 314 -12.36 -11.99 -9.77
N ARG A 315 -13.06 -13.06 -10.13
CA ARG A 315 -14.49 -13.26 -9.91
C ARG A 315 -14.80 -14.75 -9.81
N LYS A 316 -16.00 -15.10 -9.34
CA LYS A 316 -16.47 -16.49 -9.32
C LYS A 316 -16.80 -16.98 -10.74
N ASP A 317 -16.88 -18.29 -10.92
CA ASP A 317 -17.17 -18.92 -12.21
C ASP A 317 -18.52 -18.50 -12.81
N ASP A 318 -19.50 -18.21 -11.95
CA ASP A 318 -20.83 -17.71 -12.36
C ASP A 318 -20.82 -16.21 -12.74
N GLY A 319 -19.65 -15.56 -12.68
CA GLY A 319 -19.43 -14.16 -12.98
C GLY A 319 -19.73 -13.20 -11.84
N SER A 320 -20.21 -13.67 -10.69
CA SER A 320 -20.46 -12.82 -9.52
C SER A 320 -19.16 -12.40 -8.81
N GLY A 321 -19.26 -11.35 -7.99
CA GLY A 321 -18.17 -10.86 -7.15
C GLY A 321 -17.57 -11.95 -6.25
N VAL A 322 -16.26 -11.84 -5.98
CA VAL A 322 -15.59 -12.69 -4.98
C VAL A 322 -16.02 -12.33 -3.56
N ALA A 323 -16.53 -11.12 -3.36
CA ALA A 323 -17.06 -10.65 -2.09
C ALA A 323 -18.25 -9.69 -2.30
N ALA A 324 -19.03 -9.42 -1.25
CA ALA A 324 -19.91 -8.26 -1.27
C ALA A 324 -19.05 -6.99 -1.24
N PHE A 325 -19.36 -5.97 -2.04
CA PHE A 325 -18.75 -4.64 -1.90
C PHE A 325 -19.81 -3.66 -1.43
N THR A 326 -19.60 -3.04 -0.27
CA THR A 326 -20.41 -1.91 0.17
C THR A 326 -19.69 -0.63 -0.22
N SER A 327 -20.06 -0.04 -1.35
CA SER A 327 -19.64 1.31 -1.73
C SER A 327 -20.27 2.42 -0.89
N ASP A 328 -21.13 2.06 0.07
CA ASP A 328 -22.10 2.99 0.65
C ASP A 328 -21.53 3.82 1.80
N ALA A 329 -20.53 4.63 1.45
CA ALA A 329 -20.43 6.00 1.96
C ALA A 329 -21.32 6.93 1.13
N ALA A 330 -22.56 6.53 0.85
CA ALA A 330 -23.61 7.47 0.48
C ALA A 330 -24.04 8.18 1.78
N VAL A 331 -23.45 9.33 2.06
CA VAL A 331 -24.00 10.28 3.04
C VAL A 331 -25.44 10.57 2.63
N SER A 332 -26.40 10.08 3.42
CA SER A 332 -27.79 10.44 3.32
C SER A 332 -27.96 11.92 3.70
N GLY A 333 -27.70 12.82 2.76
CA GLY A 333 -28.17 14.20 2.80
C GLY A 333 -29.66 14.26 2.45
N PRO A 334 -30.42 15.23 3.00
CA PRO A 334 -31.85 15.31 2.78
C PRO A 334 -32.14 15.56 1.29
N THR A 335 -33.07 14.76 0.75
CA THR A 335 -33.60 14.89 -0.62
C THR A 335 -34.02 16.33 -0.88
N PRO A 336 -33.52 17.01 -1.92
CA PRO A 336 -34.10 18.26 -2.37
C PRO A 336 -35.51 17.97 -2.89
N GLY A 337 -36.52 18.54 -2.24
CA GLY A 337 -37.90 18.51 -2.71
C GLY A 337 -38.03 19.13 -4.11
N PRO A 338 -39.04 18.74 -4.90
CA PRO A 338 -39.18 19.19 -6.27
C PRO A 338 -39.48 20.69 -6.29
N THR A 339 -38.61 21.47 -6.96
CA THR A 339 -38.87 22.89 -7.27
C THR A 339 -39.49 22.99 -8.67
N PRO A 340 -40.46 23.90 -8.90
CA PRO A 340 -41.38 23.82 -10.03
C PRO A 340 -40.75 24.18 -11.38
N SER A 341 -41.25 23.52 -12.43
CA SER A 341 -40.94 23.79 -13.82
C SER A 341 -41.37 25.20 -14.24
N GLY A 342 -40.39 26.05 -14.56
CA GLY A 342 -40.56 27.32 -15.26
C GLY A 342 -40.31 27.16 -16.76
N SER A 343 -41.29 27.54 -17.55
CA SER A 343 -41.32 27.65 -19.01
C SER A 343 -40.28 28.62 -19.58
N SER A 344 -39.62 28.27 -20.69
CA SER A 344 -39.66 29.06 -21.95
C SER A 344 -38.74 28.48 -23.05
N ASP A 345 -39.38 28.14 -24.17
CA ASP A 345 -39.05 28.46 -25.56
C ASP A 345 -37.61 28.43 -26.09
N LYS A 346 -37.41 27.50 -27.03
CA LYS A 346 -36.40 27.58 -28.11
C LYS A 346 -36.72 28.73 -29.08
N PRO A 347 -35.71 29.21 -29.83
CA PRO A 347 -35.76 28.93 -31.26
C PRO A 347 -34.43 28.49 -31.90
N ASN A 348 -34.60 27.80 -33.04
CA ASN A 348 -33.60 27.31 -33.99
C ASN A 348 -32.68 28.39 -34.58
N SER A 349 -31.47 27.98 -34.99
CA SER A 349 -31.02 28.11 -36.39
C SER A 349 -29.71 27.39 -36.66
N ALA A 350 -29.69 26.65 -37.77
CA ALA A 350 -28.53 25.99 -38.38
C ALA A 350 -27.57 26.99 -39.04
N SER A 351 -26.31 26.58 -39.25
CA SER A 351 -25.55 26.75 -40.50
C SER A 351 -24.20 26.05 -40.41
N GLY A 352 -23.90 25.19 -41.39
CA GLY A 352 -22.59 24.56 -41.54
C GLY A 352 -21.59 25.43 -42.30
N VAL A 353 -20.31 25.07 -42.18
CA VAL A 353 -19.27 25.38 -43.17
C VAL A 353 -18.30 24.20 -43.24
N VAL A 354 -18.06 23.75 -44.47
CA VAL A 354 -17.04 22.79 -44.91
C VAL A 354 -15.85 23.59 -45.42
N VAL A 355 -14.61 23.24 -45.06
CA VAL A 355 -13.43 23.40 -45.94
C VAL A 355 -12.39 22.29 -45.69
N SER A 356 -12.04 21.61 -46.78
CA SER A 356 -10.88 20.75 -47.12
C SER A 356 -9.53 21.20 -46.54
N GLY A 357 -8.47 20.41 -46.35
CA GLY A 357 -7.96 19.20 -47.01
C GLY A 357 -6.46 19.39 -47.36
N TRP A 358 -5.70 18.29 -47.50
CA TRP A 358 -4.27 18.14 -47.92
C TRP A 358 -3.21 18.33 -46.79
N LEU A 359 -2.12 17.56 -46.65
CA LEU A 359 -1.38 16.66 -47.56
C LEU A 359 -0.48 15.68 -46.74
N MET A 360 -0.23 14.47 -47.28
CA MET A 360 0.67 13.41 -46.79
C MET A 360 2.17 13.76 -46.87
N THR A 361 3.00 13.15 -46.00
CA THR A 361 4.25 12.37 -46.31
C THR A 361 4.87 11.87 -45.00
N ALA A 362 4.92 10.56 -44.71
CA ALA A 362 5.85 9.50 -45.16
C ALA A 362 7.15 9.39 -44.33
N MET A 363 7.25 8.22 -43.66
CA MET A 363 8.34 7.49 -43.00
C MET A 363 9.80 7.90 -43.24
N VAL A 364 10.65 7.73 -42.21
CA VAL A 364 11.83 6.83 -42.20
C VAL A 364 12.08 6.35 -40.76
N GLY A 365 12.28 5.04 -40.55
CA GLY A 365 12.73 4.45 -39.29
C GLY A 365 14.22 4.14 -39.28
N LEU A 366 14.79 4.02 -38.08
CA LEU A 366 16.02 3.34 -37.65
C LEU A 366 15.96 3.42 -36.11
N GLY A 367 16.02 2.38 -35.27
CA GLY A 367 16.76 1.13 -35.32
C GLY A 367 17.93 1.20 -34.32
N MET A 368 17.92 0.30 -33.30
CA MET A 368 19.02 -0.02 -32.35
C MET A 368 19.27 0.94 -31.17
N LEU A 369 19.69 0.55 -29.95
CA LEU A 369 19.84 -0.72 -29.22
C LEU A 369 20.17 -0.34 -27.74
N VAL A 370 19.61 -1.08 -26.77
CA VAL A 370 20.16 -1.52 -25.46
C VAL A 370 21.31 -0.74 -24.80
N TYR A 371 21.12 -0.30 -23.54
CA TYR A 371 21.96 -0.68 -22.38
C TYR A 371 21.20 -0.35 -21.07
N MET A 372 20.90 -1.39 -20.28
CA MET A 372 20.46 -1.30 -18.88
C MET A 372 21.67 -1.55 -17.98
N LEU A 373 21.84 -0.69 -16.98
CA LEU A 373 22.45 -0.97 -15.68
C LEU A 373 21.41 -0.59 -14.64
#